data_AF-A0A2P4TEY2-F1
#
_entry.id   AF-A0A2P4TEY2-F1
#
_cell.length_a   1.000
_cell.length_b   1.000
_cell.length_c   1.000
_cell.angle_alpha   90.00
_cell.angle_beta   90.00
_cell.angle_gamma   90.00
#
_symmetry.space_group_name_H-M   'P 1'
#
loop_
_entity.id
_entity.type
_entity.pdbx_description
1 polymer ?
#
loop_
_entity_poly.entity_id
_entity_poly.type
_entity_poly.pdbx_seq_one_letter_code
_entity_poly.pdbx_strand_id
1 'polypeptide(L)'
;MSTAVFISNKNNPVQGGDERGLLSLAFHPNYKKNGKLYVSYTTNQERWAIGPHDHILRVVEYTVSRKNPQQVDIRTARVFLEVAELHRKHLGGQLLFGPDGFLYVFLGDGMITLDDMEEMDGLRCAVDHHPADVNINLTILCSDSNGKNRSSARILQIIKGKDYESEPSLLEFKPFSSGALVGGFVYRGCQSERLYGSYVFGDRNGNFLTLQQNPATKQWQEKPLCLGNSGSCRGFFSGPVLGFGEDELGEIYILSSSKSMTQTHNGKLYKIIDPKR
;
A
#
# COMPACT_ATOMS: atom_id res chain seq x y z
N MET A 1 -3.54 -2.17 17.01
CA MET A 1 -3.10 -1.53 15.75
C MET A 1 -2.99 -2.60 14.69
N SER A 2 -3.46 -2.33 13.48
CA SER A 2 -3.35 -3.25 12.36
C SER A 2 -2.05 -2.97 11.63
N THR A 3 -1.04 -3.81 11.81
CA THR A 3 0.18 -3.72 11.00
C THR A 3 -0.10 -4.32 9.63
N ALA A 4 0.07 -3.52 8.58
CA ALA A 4 0.02 -3.97 7.21
C ALA A 4 1.40 -3.79 6.58
N VAL A 5 1.85 -4.81 5.86
CA VAL A 5 3.07 -4.75 5.05
C VAL A 5 2.66 -4.91 3.59
N PHE A 6 3.14 -3.99 2.75
CA PHE A 6 2.96 -4.05 1.31
C PHE A 6 4.32 -4.18 0.63
N ILE A 7 4.42 -5.09 -0.34
CA ILE A 7 5.66 -5.35 -1.07
C ILE A 7 5.39 -5.14 -2.56
N SER A 8 6.06 -4.14 -3.17
CA SER A 8 6.09 -4.04 -4.62
C SER A 8 7.11 -5.02 -5.19
N ASN A 9 6.64 -6.05 -5.89
CA ASN A 9 7.51 -6.88 -6.71
C ASN A 9 7.64 -6.29 -8.12
N LYS A 10 8.24 -5.11 -8.36
CA LYS A 10 8.53 -4.68 -9.75
C LYS A 10 9.87 -5.30 -10.19
N ASN A 11 9.83 -6.50 -10.78
CA ASN A 11 11.00 -7.37 -10.97
C ASN A 11 11.97 -7.05 -12.13
N ASN A 12 11.84 -5.93 -12.86
CA ASN A 12 12.87 -5.52 -13.81
C ASN A 12 12.69 -4.06 -14.26
N PRO A 13 13.72 -3.19 -14.19
CA PRO A 13 13.65 -1.85 -14.80
C PRO A 13 13.71 -1.84 -16.34
N VAL A 14 14.02 -2.97 -17.00
CA VAL A 14 14.36 -3.00 -18.44
C VAL A 14 13.28 -3.62 -19.33
N GLN A 15 12.33 -4.38 -18.78
CA GLN A 15 11.20 -4.96 -19.51
C GLN A 15 9.94 -4.79 -18.68
N GLY A 16 8.88 -4.23 -19.28
CA GLY A 16 7.72 -3.67 -18.60
C GLY A 16 7.16 -4.53 -17.46
N GLY A 17 7.55 -4.15 -16.22
CA GLY A 17 7.22 -4.71 -14.89
C GLY A 17 6.32 -5.93 -14.79
N ASP A 18 6.78 -6.96 -14.09
CA ASP A 18 6.00 -8.11 -13.62
C ASP A 18 5.78 -7.95 -12.11
N GLU A 19 4.53 -7.73 -11.67
CA GLU A 19 4.12 -7.46 -10.29
C GLU A 19 3.72 -8.73 -9.50
N ARG A 20 3.80 -9.91 -10.12
CA ARG A 20 3.43 -11.17 -9.48
C ARG A 20 4.30 -11.50 -8.27
N GLY A 21 3.73 -12.27 -7.35
CA GLY A 21 4.36 -12.76 -6.13
C GLY A 21 3.48 -12.54 -4.91
N LEU A 22 4.11 -12.39 -3.74
CA LEU A 22 3.44 -11.92 -2.53
C LEU A 22 3.24 -10.40 -2.63
N LEU A 23 1.99 -9.94 -2.45
CA LEU A 23 1.60 -8.54 -2.62
C LEU A 23 1.43 -7.84 -1.28
N SER A 24 0.67 -8.44 -0.35
CA SER A 24 0.39 -7.84 0.95
C SER A 24 0.15 -8.86 2.07
N LEU A 25 0.30 -8.38 3.30
CA LEU A 25 0.03 -9.08 4.55
C LEU A 25 -0.69 -8.14 5.51
N ALA A 26 -1.75 -8.62 6.14
CA ALA A 26 -2.46 -7.92 7.22
C ALA A 26 -2.73 -8.87 8.40
N PHE A 27 -2.46 -8.40 9.61
CA PHE A 27 -2.84 -9.11 10.83
C PHE A 27 -4.27 -8.75 11.23
N HIS A 28 -5.04 -9.73 11.69
CA HIS A 28 -6.35 -9.46 12.27
C HIS A 28 -6.20 -8.50 13.48
N PRO A 29 -7.10 -7.52 13.71
CA PRO A 29 -6.98 -6.57 14.82
C PRO A 29 -6.90 -7.23 16.21
N ASN A 30 -7.42 -8.45 16.31
CA ASN A 30 -7.38 -9.32 17.48
C ASN A 30 -6.38 -10.50 17.37
N TYR A 31 -5.32 -10.35 16.57
CA TYR A 31 -4.30 -11.39 16.30
C TYR A 31 -3.74 -12.01 17.58
N LYS A 32 -3.49 -11.21 18.62
CA LYS A 32 -2.98 -11.68 19.92
C LYS A 32 -3.88 -12.75 20.56
N LYS A 33 -5.19 -12.75 20.26
CA LYS A 33 -6.14 -13.75 20.78
C LYS A 33 -6.47 -14.85 19.77
N ASN A 34 -6.63 -14.51 18.49
CA ASN A 34 -7.13 -15.45 17.48
C ASN A 34 -6.06 -16.01 16.53
N GLY A 35 -4.87 -15.42 16.49
CA GLY A 35 -3.75 -15.85 15.66
C GLY A 35 -3.96 -15.71 14.16
N LYS A 36 -4.95 -14.92 13.70
CA LYS A 36 -5.34 -14.81 12.28
C LYS A 36 -4.56 -13.75 11.52
N LEU A 37 -4.03 -14.13 10.35
CA LEU A 37 -3.42 -13.23 9.38
C LEU A 37 -3.99 -13.47 7.99
N TYR A 38 -3.87 -12.48 7.11
CA TYR A 38 -4.37 -12.50 5.75
C TYR A 38 -3.25 -12.14 4.80
N VAL A 39 -3.09 -12.91 3.74
CA VAL A 39 -2.08 -12.66 2.70
C VAL A 39 -2.76 -12.54 1.35
N SER A 40 -2.23 -11.64 0.52
CA SER A 40 -2.58 -11.56 -0.90
C SER A 40 -1.37 -11.93 -1.75
N TYR A 41 -1.55 -12.84 -2.69
CA TYR A 41 -0.49 -13.28 -3.58
C TYR A 41 -1.03 -13.80 -4.90
N THR A 42 -0.21 -13.75 -5.94
CA THR A 42 -0.52 -14.38 -7.22
C THR A 42 -0.06 -15.83 -7.25
N THR A 43 -0.84 -16.73 -7.84
CA THR A 43 -0.44 -18.11 -8.08
C THR A 43 -0.84 -18.56 -9.48
N ASN A 44 -0.17 -19.60 -9.96
CA ASN A 44 -0.55 -20.27 -11.20
C ASN A 44 -2.01 -20.73 -11.11
N GLN A 45 -2.68 -20.69 -12.26
CA GLN A 45 -4.05 -21.15 -12.43
C GLN A 45 -4.19 -22.63 -12.02
N GLU A 46 -5.26 -22.96 -11.30
CA GLU A 46 -5.68 -24.35 -11.17
C GLU A 46 -6.49 -24.76 -12.41
N ARG A 47 -6.36 -26.01 -12.85
CA ARG A 47 -6.83 -26.57 -14.15
C ARG A 47 -8.29 -26.28 -14.57
N TRP A 48 -9.12 -25.70 -13.72
CA TRP A 48 -10.58 -25.59 -13.87
C TRP A 48 -11.09 -24.16 -14.10
N ALA A 49 -10.24 -23.13 -14.11
CA ALA A 49 -10.69 -21.77 -14.38
C ALA A 49 -11.01 -21.56 -15.89
N ILE A 50 -12.15 -20.94 -16.18
CA ILE A 50 -12.72 -20.80 -17.53
C ILE A 50 -12.34 -19.44 -18.12
N GLY A 51 -11.69 -19.41 -19.30
CA GLY A 51 -11.30 -18.19 -20.04
C GLY A 51 -9.79 -18.04 -20.26
N PRO A 52 -9.33 -17.05 -21.05
CA PRO A 52 -7.93 -16.68 -21.10
C PRO A 52 -7.58 -15.90 -19.83
N HIS A 53 -6.60 -16.35 -19.05
CA HIS A 53 -6.02 -15.63 -17.91
C HIS A 53 -4.57 -16.07 -17.75
N ASP A 54 -3.67 -15.18 -17.30
CA ASP A 54 -2.26 -15.51 -17.07
C ASP A 54 -2.05 -16.18 -15.70
N HIS A 55 -2.77 -15.71 -14.66
CA HIS A 55 -2.68 -16.21 -13.29
C HIS A 55 -3.90 -15.79 -12.45
N ILE A 56 -3.91 -16.16 -11.16
CA ILE A 56 -4.94 -15.74 -10.20
C ILE A 56 -4.31 -14.97 -9.03
N LEU A 57 -4.97 -13.91 -8.56
CA LEU A 57 -4.70 -13.25 -7.28
C LEU A 57 -5.59 -13.89 -6.21
N ARG A 58 -4.99 -14.38 -5.13
CA ARG A 58 -5.69 -14.97 -3.98
C ARG A 58 -5.57 -14.08 -2.76
N VAL A 59 -6.67 -13.96 -2.01
CA VAL A 59 -6.64 -13.51 -0.60
C VAL A 59 -6.93 -14.71 0.28
N VAL A 60 -6.00 -15.02 1.19
CA VAL A 60 -6.04 -16.24 2.01
C VAL A 60 -5.83 -15.89 3.47
N GLU A 61 -6.72 -16.41 4.33
CA GLU A 61 -6.56 -16.40 5.78
C GLU A 61 -5.69 -17.58 6.21
N TYR A 62 -4.75 -17.31 7.11
CA TYR A 62 -3.99 -18.33 7.82
C TYR A 62 -4.07 -18.09 9.32
N THR A 63 -3.77 -19.13 10.09
CA THR A 63 -3.65 -19.08 11.54
C THR A 63 -2.24 -19.47 11.98
N VAL A 64 -1.67 -18.71 12.92
CA VAL A 64 -0.38 -19.03 13.55
C VAL A 64 -0.41 -20.41 14.21
N SER A 65 0.71 -21.12 14.18
CA SER A 65 0.84 -22.43 14.81
C SER A 65 0.61 -22.33 16.31
N ARG A 66 -0.23 -23.24 16.84
CA ARG A 66 -0.45 -23.39 18.28
C ARG A 66 0.80 -23.83 19.05
N LYS A 67 1.80 -24.37 18.34
CA LYS A 67 3.05 -24.89 18.93
C LYS A 67 4.22 -23.92 18.81
N ASN A 68 4.20 -23.05 17.80
CA ASN A 68 5.28 -22.11 17.52
C ASN A 68 4.71 -20.75 17.09
N PRO A 69 4.76 -19.72 17.95
CA PRO A 69 4.21 -18.40 17.63
C PRO A 69 4.99 -17.65 16.53
N GLN A 70 6.15 -18.16 16.10
CA GLN A 70 6.95 -17.59 15.00
C GLN A 70 6.69 -18.27 13.65
N GLN A 71 5.71 -19.18 13.56
CA GLN A 71 5.42 -19.92 12.34
C GLN A 71 3.93 -20.08 12.10
N VAL A 72 3.49 -19.89 10.86
CA VAL A 72 2.12 -20.11 10.42
C VAL A 72 1.86 -21.60 10.19
N ASP A 73 0.68 -22.12 10.57
CA ASP A 73 0.27 -23.47 10.17
C ASP A 73 -0.36 -23.45 8.78
N ILE A 74 0.38 -23.88 7.77
CA ILE A 74 -0.04 -23.86 6.36
C ILE A 74 -1.34 -24.63 6.09
N ARG A 75 -1.71 -25.59 6.96
CA ARG A 75 -2.95 -26.39 6.80
C ARG A 75 -4.20 -25.61 7.17
N THR A 76 -4.04 -24.45 7.81
CA THR A 76 -5.14 -23.57 8.20
C THR A 76 -5.54 -22.61 7.08
N ALA A 77 -4.92 -22.72 5.90
CA ALA A 77 -5.24 -21.93 4.73
C ALA A 77 -6.74 -21.96 4.44
N ARG A 78 -7.37 -20.79 4.45
CA ARG A 78 -8.76 -20.60 4.05
C ARG A 78 -8.83 -19.50 3.00
N VAL A 79 -9.17 -19.87 1.77
CA VAL A 79 -9.31 -18.92 0.65
C VAL A 79 -10.56 -18.06 0.88
N PHE A 80 -10.41 -16.75 0.74
CA PHE A 80 -11.50 -15.77 0.85
C PHE A 80 -11.93 -15.23 -0.51
N LEU A 81 -10.95 -14.90 -1.35
CA LEU A 81 -11.16 -14.28 -2.65
C LEU A 81 -10.17 -14.87 -3.64
N GLU A 82 -10.64 -15.08 -4.87
CA GLU A 82 -9.82 -15.38 -6.03
C GLU A 82 -10.24 -14.45 -7.16
N VAL A 83 -9.27 -13.76 -7.75
CA VAL A 83 -9.48 -12.82 -8.87
C VAL A 83 -8.65 -13.33 -10.05
N ALA A 84 -9.28 -13.49 -11.20
CA ALA A 84 -8.59 -13.88 -12.42
C ALA A 84 -7.88 -12.65 -13.02
N GLU A 85 -6.60 -12.80 -13.35
CA GLU A 85 -5.76 -11.73 -13.88
C GLU A 85 -5.31 -12.06 -15.31
N LEU A 86 -5.57 -11.14 -16.24
CA LEU A 86 -5.17 -11.26 -17.64
C LEU A 86 -3.72 -10.83 -17.85
N HIS A 87 -3.27 -9.86 -17.05
CA HIS A 87 -1.98 -9.22 -17.18
C HIS A 87 -1.21 -9.25 -15.86
N ARG A 88 0.09 -8.95 -15.91
CA ARG A 88 1.03 -9.06 -14.79
C ARG A 88 1.30 -7.73 -14.07
N LYS A 89 0.44 -6.75 -14.31
CA LYS A 89 0.57 -5.39 -13.84
C LYS A 89 -0.78 -4.91 -13.36
N HIS A 90 -0.74 -3.89 -12.50
CA HIS A 90 -1.89 -3.23 -11.94
C HIS A 90 -2.75 -4.20 -11.14
N LEU A 91 -2.07 -5.09 -10.40
CA LEU A 91 -2.72 -6.11 -9.59
C LEU A 91 -3.30 -5.51 -8.30
N GLY A 92 -2.60 -4.51 -7.75
CA GLY A 92 -2.88 -4.01 -6.40
C GLY A 92 -2.60 -5.09 -5.35
N GLY A 93 -3.66 -5.55 -4.69
CA GLY A 93 -3.62 -6.61 -3.68
C GLY A 93 -3.33 -6.11 -2.27
N GLN A 94 -3.33 -4.80 -2.00
CA GLN A 94 -3.09 -4.31 -0.64
C GLN A 94 -4.21 -4.72 0.31
N LEU A 95 -3.82 -5.24 1.48
CA LEU A 95 -4.73 -5.66 2.55
C LEU A 95 -4.57 -4.73 3.76
N LEU A 96 -5.69 -4.29 4.34
CA LEU A 96 -5.67 -3.49 5.56
C LEU A 96 -6.96 -3.64 6.34
N PHE A 97 -6.88 -3.75 7.66
CA PHE A 97 -8.05 -3.62 8.51
C PHE A 97 -8.34 -2.16 8.85
N GLY A 98 -9.59 -1.74 8.62
CA GLY A 98 -10.10 -0.48 9.12
C GLY A 98 -10.34 -0.52 10.64
N PRO A 99 -10.46 0.65 11.29
CA PRO A 99 -10.83 0.76 12.70
C PRO A 99 -12.26 0.26 12.99
N ASP A 100 -13.09 0.13 11.96
CA ASP A 100 -14.40 -0.52 12.01
C ASP A 100 -14.34 -2.05 12.07
N GLY A 101 -13.16 -2.63 11.86
CA GLY A 101 -12.91 -4.08 11.93
C GLY A 101 -13.10 -4.82 10.61
N PHE A 102 -13.38 -4.12 9.50
CA PHE A 102 -13.46 -4.73 8.17
C PHE A 102 -12.10 -4.86 7.50
N LEU A 103 -11.94 -5.92 6.71
CA LEU A 103 -10.77 -6.11 5.84
C LEU A 103 -11.03 -5.43 4.50
N TYR A 104 -10.25 -4.40 4.20
CA TYR A 104 -10.22 -3.72 2.91
C TYR A 104 -9.22 -4.42 1.99
N VAL A 105 -9.66 -4.70 0.76
CA VAL A 105 -8.84 -5.30 -0.30
C VAL A 105 -8.81 -4.30 -1.46
N PHE A 106 -7.64 -3.73 -1.73
CA PHE A 106 -7.45 -2.77 -2.81
C PHE A 106 -6.94 -3.51 -4.04
N LEU A 107 -7.78 -3.66 -5.06
CA LEU A 107 -7.43 -4.28 -6.33
C LEU A 107 -7.15 -3.19 -7.37
N GLY A 108 -6.19 -3.46 -8.26
CA GLY A 108 -6.01 -2.63 -9.44
C GLY A 108 -6.94 -3.04 -10.57
N ASP A 109 -6.79 -2.40 -11.73
CA ASP A 109 -7.61 -2.67 -12.92
C ASP A 109 -7.17 -3.92 -13.70
N GLY A 110 -6.03 -4.54 -13.32
CA GLY A 110 -5.46 -5.70 -14.02
C GLY A 110 -5.14 -5.45 -15.50
N MET A 111 -5.04 -4.17 -15.91
CA MET A 111 -5.05 -3.73 -17.32
C MET A 111 -6.24 -4.25 -18.15
N ILE A 112 -7.36 -4.57 -17.51
CA ILE A 112 -8.56 -5.08 -18.18
C ILE A 112 -9.30 -3.89 -18.80
N THR A 113 -9.10 -3.65 -20.09
CA THR A 113 -9.77 -2.57 -20.82
C THR A 113 -11.10 -3.04 -21.43
N LEU A 114 -12.08 -2.13 -21.57
CA LEU A 114 -13.31 -2.32 -22.36
C LEU A 114 -13.07 -1.97 -23.86
N ASP A 115 -11.86 -2.22 -24.37
CA ASP A 115 -11.21 -1.63 -25.56
C ASP A 115 -10.48 -0.29 -25.24
N ASP A 116 -9.17 -0.42 -25.02
CA ASP A 116 -8.13 0.61 -24.92
C ASP A 116 -8.49 1.94 -24.24
N MET A 117 -8.64 1.92 -22.90
CA MET A 117 -8.44 3.12 -22.10
C MET A 117 -7.71 2.83 -20.78
N GLU A 118 -6.53 3.46 -20.71
CA GLU A 118 -5.79 3.93 -19.53
C GLU A 118 -4.94 2.91 -18.76
N GLU A 119 -3.63 3.11 -18.87
CA GLU A 119 -2.59 2.40 -18.14
C GLU A 119 -2.54 2.93 -16.69
N MET A 120 -3.26 2.30 -15.75
CA MET A 120 -3.29 2.65 -14.32
C MET A 120 -2.24 1.89 -13.48
N ASP A 121 -1.05 2.44 -13.29
CA ASP A 121 0.01 1.82 -12.46
C ASP A 121 -0.49 1.54 -11.02
N GLY A 122 -0.77 0.26 -10.72
CA GLY A 122 -1.07 -0.36 -9.41
C GLY A 122 -1.56 0.56 -8.28
N LEU A 123 -2.88 0.58 -8.05
CA LEU A 123 -3.53 1.28 -6.92
C LEU A 123 -2.91 0.90 -5.58
N ARG A 124 -2.46 1.91 -4.82
CA ARG A 124 -1.93 1.74 -3.44
C ARG A 124 -2.52 2.76 -2.50
N CYS A 125 -3.08 2.29 -1.40
CA CYS A 125 -3.99 3.06 -0.58
C CYS A 125 -3.55 3.10 0.89
N ALA A 126 -3.48 4.29 1.47
CA ALA A 126 -3.38 4.47 2.91
C ALA A 126 -4.79 4.69 3.47
N VAL A 127 -5.18 4.00 4.54
CA VAL A 127 -6.46 4.25 5.21
C VAL A 127 -6.22 5.01 6.51
N ASP A 128 -7.01 6.05 6.68
CA ASP A 128 -7.02 6.92 7.83
C ASP A 128 -8.41 6.98 8.47
N HIS A 129 -8.41 7.35 9.75
CA HIS A 129 -9.60 7.81 10.46
C HIS A 129 -9.18 9.05 11.25
N HIS A 130 -10.04 10.07 11.25
CA HIS A 130 -9.77 11.24 12.05
C HIS A 130 -10.01 10.91 13.53
N PRO A 131 -9.06 11.14 14.45
CA PRO A 131 -9.19 10.73 15.85
C PRO A 131 -10.38 11.36 16.58
N ALA A 132 -10.84 12.53 16.13
CA ALA A 132 -12.00 13.24 16.67
C ALA A 132 -13.32 12.85 15.99
N ASP A 133 -13.30 11.98 14.98
CA ASP A 133 -14.51 11.57 14.28
C ASP A 133 -15.21 10.43 15.02
N VAL A 134 -16.19 10.83 15.84
CA VAL A 134 -17.09 9.92 16.56
C VAL A 134 -17.88 8.97 15.66
N ASN A 135 -18.00 9.26 14.36
CA ASN A 135 -18.73 8.41 13.42
C ASN A 135 -17.84 7.33 12.79
N ILE A 136 -16.52 7.33 13.07
CA ILE A 136 -15.55 6.39 12.49
C ILE A 136 -15.56 6.48 10.95
N ASN A 137 -15.68 7.69 10.39
CA ASN A 137 -15.54 7.83 8.94
C ASN A 137 -14.10 7.54 8.53
N LEU A 138 -13.95 6.84 7.41
CA LEU A 138 -12.65 6.45 6.89
C LEU A 138 -12.27 7.35 5.73
N THR A 139 -11.01 7.74 5.68
CA THR A 139 -10.42 8.40 4.51
C THR A 139 -9.38 7.46 3.93
N ILE A 140 -9.64 6.95 2.74
CA ILE A 140 -8.71 6.12 1.98
C ILE A 140 -8.04 7.02 0.96
N LEU A 141 -6.73 7.15 1.01
CA LEU A 141 -5.97 7.91 0.04
C LEU A 141 -5.11 6.96 -0.78
N CYS A 142 -5.40 6.84 -2.07
CA CYS A 142 -4.67 6.01 -3.00
C CYS A 142 -3.78 6.83 -3.92
N SER A 143 -2.55 6.40 -4.16
CA SER A 143 -1.79 6.88 -5.32
C SER A 143 -2.28 6.17 -6.57
N ASP A 144 -2.45 6.96 -7.63
CA ASP A 144 -2.79 6.51 -8.97
C ASP A 144 -1.72 7.06 -9.92
N SER A 145 -1.37 6.33 -10.97
CA SER A 145 -0.36 6.74 -11.94
C SER A 145 -0.85 6.38 -13.33
N ASN A 146 -1.03 7.41 -14.15
CA ASN A 146 -1.43 7.23 -15.55
C ASN A 146 -0.16 7.18 -16.42
N GLY A 147 -0.16 6.40 -17.50
CA GLY A 147 0.98 6.10 -18.40
C GLY A 147 1.80 7.27 -18.97
N LYS A 148 1.45 8.53 -18.63
CA LYS A 148 2.16 9.76 -18.98
C LYS A 148 3.09 10.29 -17.87
N ASN A 149 3.58 9.45 -16.95
CA ASN A 149 4.37 9.86 -15.77
C ASN A 149 3.65 10.91 -14.89
N ARG A 150 2.32 10.82 -14.84
CA ARG A 150 1.48 11.70 -14.03
C ARG A 150 0.88 10.87 -12.92
N SER A 151 1.37 11.11 -11.70
CA SER A 151 0.82 10.49 -10.51
C SER A 151 -0.26 11.37 -9.93
N SER A 152 -1.49 10.89 -9.80
CA SER A 152 -2.56 11.55 -9.04
C SER A 152 -2.73 10.85 -7.68
N ALA A 153 -3.44 11.51 -6.78
CA ALA A 153 -3.95 10.87 -5.58
C ALA A 153 -5.47 10.87 -5.66
N ARG A 154 -6.08 9.76 -5.24
CA ARG A 154 -7.52 9.57 -5.13
C ARG A 154 -7.87 9.49 -3.65
N ILE A 155 -8.80 10.32 -3.19
CA ILE A 155 -9.38 10.16 -1.85
C ILE A 155 -10.77 9.55 -1.95
N LEU A 156 -11.00 8.49 -1.18
CA LEU A 156 -12.30 7.91 -0.89
C LEU A 156 -12.66 8.23 0.56
N GLN A 157 -13.81 8.86 0.77
CA GLN A 157 -14.37 9.03 2.11
C GLN A 157 -15.50 8.04 2.31
N ILE A 158 -15.31 7.08 3.22
CA ILE A 158 -16.33 6.11 3.59
C ILE A 158 -17.02 6.62 4.84
N ILE A 159 -18.31 6.95 4.69
CA ILE A 159 -19.18 7.34 5.81
C ILE A 159 -19.95 6.11 6.23
N LYS A 160 -19.73 5.67 7.48
CA LYS A 160 -20.35 4.46 8.01
C LYS A 160 -21.88 4.55 7.93
N GLY A 161 -22.52 3.60 7.23
CA GLY A 161 -23.97 3.54 7.07
C GLY A 161 -24.51 4.32 5.88
N LYS A 162 -23.66 4.98 5.10
CA LYS A 162 -24.00 5.64 3.82
C LYS A 162 -23.16 5.13 2.65
N ASP A 163 -22.29 4.18 2.92
CA ASP A 163 -21.31 3.57 2.03
C ASP A 163 -21.93 2.65 0.96
N TYR A 164 -23.20 2.27 1.14
CA TYR A 164 -23.95 1.41 0.20
C TYR A 164 -25.00 2.16 -0.64
N GLU A 165 -25.29 3.43 -0.32
CA GLU A 165 -26.39 4.18 -0.97
C GLU A 165 -25.95 4.85 -2.29
N SER A 166 -24.66 5.17 -2.43
CA SER A 166 -24.08 5.80 -3.62
C SER A 166 -22.57 5.61 -3.62
N GLU A 167 -21.94 5.52 -4.81
CA GLU A 167 -20.48 5.49 -4.91
C GLU A 167 -19.86 6.73 -4.22
N PRO A 168 -18.87 6.55 -3.32
CA PRO A 168 -18.28 7.64 -2.58
C PRO A 168 -17.56 8.64 -3.52
N SER A 169 -17.61 9.93 -3.18
CA SER A 169 -17.01 10.98 -3.99
C SER A 169 -15.49 10.81 -4.09
N LEU A 170 -15.00 10.61 -5.31
CA LEU A 170 -13.56 10.53 -5.60
C LEU A 170 -13.00 11.94 -5.77
N LEU A 171 -12.06 12.33 -4.90
CA LEU A 171 -11.30 13.56 -5.09
C LEU A 171 -9.98 13.23 -5.76
N GLU A 172 -9.76 13.75 -6.97
CA GLU A 172 -8.51 13.59 -7.71
C GLU A 172 -7.60 14.81 -7.51
N PHE A 173 -6.34 14.57 -7.12
CA PHE A 173 -5.32 15.62 -7.07
C PHE A 173 -4.60 15.75 -8.40
N LYS A 174 -4.32 17.01 -8.78
CA LYS A 174 -3.45 17.33 -9.93
C LYS A 174 -2.11 16.58 -9.79
N PRO A 175 -1.48 16.22 -10.92
CA PRO A 175 -0.30 15.40 -10.91
C PRO A 175 0.79 15.96 -10.00
N PHE A 176 1.28 15.11 -9.09
CA PHE A 176 2.45 15.42 -8.28
C PHE A 176 3.62 15.73 -9.21
N SER A 177 4.39 16.78 -8.92
CA SER A 177 5.45 17.27 -9.82
C SER A 177 6.66 16.33 -9.96
N SER A 178 6.60 15.11 -9.42
CA SER A 178 7.74 14.20 -9.36
C SER A 178 7.32 12.74 -9.50
N GLY A 179 7.58 12.16 -10.66
CA GLY A 179 7.73 10.71 -10.86
C GLY A 179 6.50 9.83 -10.60
N ALA A 180 6.64 8.54 -10.92
CA ALA A 180 5.66 7.51 -10.56
C ALA A 180 5.75 7.20 -9.05
N LEU A 181 4.64 7.41 -8.33
CA LEU A 181 4.58 7.13 -6.90
C LEU A 181 4.66 5.63 -6.63
N VAL A 182 5.39 5.25 -5.57
CA VAL A 182 5.43 3.87 -5.06
C VAL A 182 4.34 3.65 -4.01
N GLY A 183 3.64 4.69 -3.57
CA GLY A 183 2.56 4.61 -2.58
C GLY A 183 2.77 5.60 -1.44
N GLY A 184 1.94 5.47 -0.41
CA GLY A 184 2.02 6.32 0.77
C GLY A 184 1.45 5.67 2.03
N PHE A 185 1.66 6.35 3.15
CA PHE A 185 1.28 5.92 4.49
C PHE A 185 0.85 7.13 5.32
N VAL A 186 0.01 6.93 6.32
CA VAL A 186 -0.27 7.98 7.32
C VAL A 186 0.71 7.80 8.46
N TYR A 187 1.51 8.82 8.76
CA TYR A 187 2.44 8.75 9.89
C TYR A 187 1.68 8.86 11.21
N ARG A 188 1.68 7.78 11.99
CA ARG A 188 1.07 7.68 13.33
C ARG A 188 2.11 7.43 14.43
N GLY A 189 3.39 7.47 14.07
CA GLY A 189 4.49 7.25 14.98
C GLY A 189 4.53 8.29 16.09
N CYS A 190 5.12 7.89 17.20
CA CYS A 190 5.31 8.79 18.33
C CYS A 190 6.57 9.64 18.16
N GLN A 191 7.58 9.19 17.38
CA GLN A 191 8.91 9.80 17.31
C GLN A 191 8.90 11.22 16.72
N SER A 192 8.08 11.49 15.70
CA SER A 192 7.99 12.81 15.07
C SER A 192 6.60 13.43 15.23
N GLU A 193 6.48 14.38 16.15
CA GLU A 193 5.24 15.14 16.34
C GLU A 193 4.84 15.95 15.10
N ARG A 194 5.81 16.34 14.28
CA ARG A 194 5.56 17.18 13.09
C ARG A 194 5.07 16.39 11.90
N LEU A 195 5.38 15.09 11.86
CA LEU A 195 4.86 14.19 10.83
C LEU A 195 3.52 13.59 11.23
N TYR A 196 3.15 13.60 12.52
CA TYR A 196 1.91 13.01 13.01
C TYR A 196 0.67 13.47 12.22
N GLY A 197 -0.08 12.51 11.71
CA GLY A 197 -1.29 12.73 10.89
C GLY A 197 -1.04 13.15 9.44
N SER A 198 0.23 13.25 9.02
CA SER A 198 0.56 13.55 7.63
C SER A 198 0.49 12.29 6.78
N TYR A 199 -0.06 12.42 5.57
CA TYR A 199 0.06 11.39 4.56
C TYR A 199 1.39 11.58 3.86
N VAL A 200 2.28 10.61 3.95
CA VAL A 200 3.60 10.66 3.34
C VAL A 200 3.59 9.78 2.09
N PHE A 201 3.97 10.36 0.95
CA PHE A 201 4.15 9.64 -0.30
C PHE A 201 5.62 9.64 -0.68
N GLY A 202 6.04 8.57 -1.36
CA GLY A 202 7.38 8.47 -1.93
C GLY A 202 7.34 7.94 -3.36
N ASP A 203 8.17 8.51 -4.23
CA ASP A 203 8.42 7.98 -5.56
C ASP A 203 9.53 6.91 -5.54
N ARG A 204 9.72 6.25 -6.69
CA ARG A 204 10.73 5.20 -6.84
C ARG A 204 12.17 5.71 -6.65
N ASN A 205 12.40 7.00 -6.93
CA ASN A 205 13.72 7.63 -6.86
C ASN A 205 14.05 8.15 -5.46
N GLY A 206 13.09 8.08 -4.53
CA GLY A 206 13.29 8.54 -3.17
C GLY A 206 12.95 10.00 -2.93
N ASN A 207 12.15 10.62 -3.81
CA ASN A 207 11.55 11.92 -3.54
C ASN A 207 10.29 11.70 -2.69
N PHE A 208 10.20 12.41 -1.57
CA PHE A 208 9.07 12.29 -0.66
C PHE A 208 8.30 13.59 -0.57
N LEU A 209 7.01 13.47 -0.34
CA LEU A 209 6.11 14.60 -0.07
C LEU A 209 5.14 14.23 1.04
N THR A 210 4.57 15.25 1.65
CA THR A 210 3.49 15.12 2.62
C THR A 210 2.24 15.81 2.09
N LEU A 211 1.09 15.19 2.32
CA LEU A 211 -0.22 15.80 2.20
C LEU A 211 -0.81 15.96 3.59
N GLN A 212 -1.28 17.17 3.86
CA GLN A 212 -2.02 17.51 5.08
C GLN A 212 -3.30 18.25 4.72
N GLN A 213 -4.41 17.85 5.31
CA GLN A 213 -5.66 18.59 5.17
C GLN A 213 -5.73 19.70 6.22
N ASN A 214 -6.02 20.92 5.77
CA ASN A 214 -6.34 22.01 6.69
C ASN A 214 -7.72 21.71 7.34
N PRO A 215 -7.80 21.61 8.67
CA PRO A 215 -9.05 21.26 9.34
C PRO A 215 -10.20 22.24 9.11
N ALA A 216 -9.88 23.54 8.94
CA ALA A 216 -10.85 24.62 8.79
C ALA A 216 -11.33 24.78 7.35
N THR A 217 -10.41 24.78 6.38
CA THR A 217 -10.77 25.00 4.96
C THR A 217 -11.07 23.71 4.21
N LYS A 218 -10.77 22.54 4.80
CA LYS A 218 -10.80 21.21 4.17
C LYS A 218 -9.91 21.08 2.92
N GLN A 219 -9.09 22.08 2.64
CA GLN A 219 -8.15 22.07 1.53
C GLN A 219 -6.91 21.25 1.89
N TRP A 220 -6.41 20.50 0.93
CA TRP A 220 -5.19 19.74 1.06
C TRP A 220 -3.99 20.58 0.64
N GLN A 221 -2.92 20.48 1.41
CA GLN A 221 -1.65 21.14 1.15
C GLN A 221 -0.57 20.09 0.95
N GLU A 222 0.15 20.21 -0.16
CA GLU A 222 1.36 19.45 -0.44
C GLU A 222 2.60 20.18 0.09
N LYS A 223 3.51 19.44 0.73
CA LYS A 223 4.82 19.92 1.16
C LYS A 223 5.88 18.86 0.88
N PRO A 224 7.00 19.20 0.20
CA PRO A 224 8.12 18.29 0.03
C PRO A 224 8.64 17.80 1.39
N LEU A 225 8.89 16.49 1.50
CA LEU A 225 9.53 15.88 2.66
C LEU A 225 11.00 15.59 2.34
N CYS A 226 11.87 16.36 2.97
CA CYS A 226 13.31 16.22 2.83
C CYS A 226 13.81 15.06 3.70
N LEU A 227 14.22 13.95 3.09
CA LEU A 227 14.98 12.91 3.77
C LEU A 227 16.47 13.12 3.48
N GLY A 228 17.31 13.27 4.51
CA GLY A 228 18.75 13.50 4.35
C GLY A 228 19.36 14.23 5.54
N ASN A 229 20.59 14.70 5.39
CA ASN A 229 21.26 15.47 6.45
C ASN A 229 20.85 16.96 6.39
N SER A 230 21.15 17.72 7.44
CA SER A 230 20.85 19.15 7.54
C SER A 230 21.36 20.03 6.38
N GLY A 231 22.29 19.51 5.55
CA GLY A 231 22.81 20.17 4.34
C GLY A 231 22.37 19.56 3.00
N SER A 232 21.62 18.46 2.96
CA SER A 232 21.16 17.86 1.70
C SER A 232 19.84 17.08 1.85
N CYS A 233 18.85 17.41 1.01
CA CYS A 233 17.58 16.68 0.87
C CYS A 233 17.72 15.48 -0.07
N ARG A 234 18.78 14.69 0.11
CA ARG A 234 18.98 13.42 -0.59
C ARG A 234 19.20 12.34 0.45
N GLY A 235 18.26 11.42 0.56
CA GLY A 235 18.31 10.36 1.55
C GLY A 235 19.51 9.44 1.29
N PHE A 236 20.20 9.04 2.35
CA PHE A 236 21.31 8.07 2.28
C PHE A 236 20.81 6.63 2.17
N PHE A 237 19.75 6.37 1.40
CA PHE A 237 19.33 5.00 1.10
C PHE A 237 19.74 4.62 -0.31
N SER A 238 20.14 3.36 -0.47
CA SER A 238 20.67 2.86 -1.73
C SER A 238 19.59 2.14 -2.53
N GLY A 239 19.46 2.51 -3.80
CA GLY A 239 18.56 1.86 -4.74
C GLY A 239 17.12 2.38 -4.72
N PRO A 240 16.32 2.00 -5.72
CA PRO A 240 14.92 2.37 -5.80
C PRO A 240 14.09 1.89 -4.60
N VAL A 241 13.09 2.71 -4.25
CA VAL A 241 12.06 2.36 -3.24
C VAL A 241 11.16 1.26 -3.81
N LEU A 242 10.95 0.21 -3.02
CA LEU A 242 10.09 -0.94 -3.34
C LEU A 242 8.81 -0.97 -2.49
N GLY A 243 8.76 -0.24 -1.37
CA GLY A 243 7.59 -0.25 -0.52
C GLY A 243 7.87 0.40 0.83
N PHE A 244 6.85 0.34 1.68
CA PHE A 244 6.85 0.91 3.01
C PHE A 244 6.41 -0.14 4.03
N GLY A 245 6.86 0.02 5.26
CA GLY A 245 6.41 -0.77 6.41
C GLY A 245 6.16 0.13 7.61
N GLU A 246 5.30 -0.30 8.51
CA GLU A 246 5.00 0.36 9.77
C GLU A 246 5.27 -0.63 10.92
N ASP A 247 5.90 -0.18 12.00
CA ASP A 247 6.04 -0.99 13.21
C ASP A 247 4.85 -0.83 14.19
N GLU A 248 4.84 -1.60 15.27
CA GLU A 248 3.77 -1.51 16.29
C GLU A 248 3.70 -0.16 17.00
N LEU A 249 4.74 0.69 16.89
CA LEU A 249 4.78 2.03 17.47
C LEU A 249 4.34 3.09 16.45
N GLY A 250 3.96 2.70 15.24
CA GLY A 250 3.53 3.58 14.16
C GLY A 250 4.68 4.24 13.39
N GLU A 251 5.92 3.82 13.63
CA GLU A 251 7.08 4.36 12.92
C GLU A 251 7.19 3.73 11.54
N ILE A 252 7.55 4.54 10.54
CA ILE A 252 7.60 4.08 9.15
C ILE A 252 9.02 3.77 8.69
N TYR A 253 9.08 2.74 7.85
CA TYR A 253 10.27 2.19 7.22
C TYR A 253 10.13 2.21 5.69
N ILE A 254 11.26 2.39 5.03
CA ILE A 254 11.42 2.31 3.57
C ILE A 254 12.09 0.99 3.25
N LEU A 255 11.51 0.23 2.31
CA LEU A 255 12.16 -0.92 1.70
C LEU A 255 12.80 -0.48 0.38
N SER A 256 14.09 -0.78 0.18
CA SER A 256 14.79 -0.49 -1.07
C SER A 256 15.68 -1.65 -1.52
N SER A 257 15.98 -1.69 -2.81
CA SER A 257 16.97 -2.64 -3.37
C SER A 257 17.73 -2.00 -4.52
N SER A 258 19.06 -2.05 -4.49
CA SER A 258 19.93 -1.48 -5.54
C SER A 258 20.05 -2.35 -6.79
N LYS A 259 19.54 -3.58 -6.74
CA LYS A 259 19.53 -4.52 -7.88
C LYS A 259 18.12 -5.05 -8.08
N SER A 260 17.82 -5.45 -9.32
CA SER A 260 16.62 -6.22 -9.60
C SER A 260 16.56 -7.42 -8.64
N MET A 261 15.38 -7.73 -8.11
CA MET A 261 15.15 -8.83 -7.14
C MET A 261 15.59 -10.22 -7.66
N THR A 262 15.91 -10.33 -8.95
CA THR A 262 16.43 -11.53 -9.63
C THR A 262 17.95 -11.70 -9.54
N GLN A 263 18.69 -10.80 -8.89
CA GLN A 263 20.13 -10.89 -8.63
C GLN A 263 20.44 -10.79 -7.11
N THR A 264 21.70 -11.04 -6.73
CA THR A 264 22.24 -11.05 -5.34
C THR A 264 21.38 -10.33 -4.31
N HIS A 265 20.85 -11.08 -3.33
CA HIS A 265 19.92 -10.59 -2.31
C HIS A 265 20.58 -9.56 -1.38
N ASN A 266 20.25 -8.28 -1.54
CA ASN A 266 20.75 -7.18 -0.69
C ASN A 266 19.68 -6.09 -0.48
N GLY A 267 18.42 -6.53 -0.32
CA GLY A 267 17.33 -5.62 0.06
C GLY A 267 17.61 -4.99 1.42
N LYS A 268 17.22 -3.73 1.60
CA LYS A 268 17.47 -2.96 2.82
C LYS A 268 16.19 -2.37 3.37
N LEU A 269 16.16 -2.26 4.70
CA LEU A 269 15.10 -1.62 5.45
C LEU A 269 15.67 -0.39 6.17
N TYR A 270 15.08 0.78 5.92
CA TYR A 270 15.51 2.05 6.50
C TYR A 270 14.40 2.65 7.35
N LYS A 271 14.67 2.99 8.60
CA LYS A 271 13.71 3.70 9.46
C LYS A 271 13.76 5.20 9.17
N ILE A 272 12.60 5.84 9.04
CA ILE A 272 12.51 7.31 8.98
C ILE A 272 12.61 7.86 10.41
N ILE A 273 13.50 8.84 10.61
CA ILE A 273 13.76 9.46 11.91
C ILE A 273 13.72 10.98 11.74
N ASP A 274 13.02 11.66 12.64
CA ASP A 274 13.10 13.12 12.79
C ASP A 274 14.31 13.48 13.66
N PRO A 275 15.35 14.15 13.11
CA PRO A 275 16.59 14.44 13.84
C PRO A 275 16.43 15.54 14.90
N LYS A 276 15.27 16.20 14.98
CA LYS A 276 15.02 17.28 15.95
C LYS A 276 14.49 16.79 17.30
N ARG A 277 14.44 15.47 17.51
CA ARG A 277 14.13 14.84 18.80
C ARG A 277 15.34 14.16 19.41
#